data_AF-A0A975ARI8-F1
#
_entry.id   AF-A0A975ARI8-F1
#
_cell.length_a   1.000
_cell.length_b   1.000
_cell.length_c   1.000
_cell.angle_alpha   90.00
_cell.angle_beta   90.00
_cell.angle_gamma   90.00
#
_symmetry.space_group_name_H-M   'P 1'
#
loop_
_entity.id
_entity.type
_entity.pdbx_description
1 polymer ?
#
loop_
_entity_poly.entity_id
_entity_poly.type
_entity_poly.pdbx_seq_one_letter_code
_entity_poly.pdbx_strand_id
1 'polypeptide(L)'
;MTQMPPLLQDAGVPFDLFIQALTEQLDKAQASMAIKARVGKLPLTFAVKDVSLDLRAFVQMVDDEVFLRPAGPGETEASSVKLSLTTITKPMIEENAVDYKAEDPKFSLREAMGGSMSEDEQRRLARIGVRTITQLNELKATAGTDVIARLSRMPVNRLQQALMNAAAPRVTRVEHNGGENSRVHLQAPNLRMNRLPRIFAAGQSVPVVEAQDGQIVLQPLAMQLGCEAEVDFGDGEVARVHLREGQLGTWSTP
;
A
#
# COMPACT_ATOMS: atom_id res chain seq x y z
N MET A 1 -1.22 -28.20 -16.77
CA MET A 1 -0.43 -27.38 -17.70
C MET A 1 -1.41 -26.71 -18.65
N THR A 2 -1.84 -25.49 -18.32
CA THR A 2 -2.85 -24.77 -19.11
C THR A 2 -2.13 -24.09 -20.27
N GLN A 3 -2.33 -24.59 -21.49
CA GLN A 3 -1.73 -24.01 -22.70
C GLN A 3 -2.31 -22.62 -22.96
N MET A 4 -1.43 -21.63 -23.11
CA MET A 4 -1.79 -20.26 -23.47
C MET A 4 -2.42 -20.21 -24.87
N PRO A 5 -3.45 -19.36 -25.09
CA PRO A 5 -4.11 -19.19 -26.39
C PRO A 5 -3.11 -18.84 -27.52
N PRO A 6 -3.35 -19.30 -28.76
CA PRO A 6 -2.41 -19.12 -29.89
C PRO A 6 -2.06 -17.66 -30.20
N LEU A 7 -2.98 -16.70 -29.97
CA LEU A 7 -2.72 -15.27 -30.16
C LEU A 7 -1.69 -14.69 -29.17
N LEU A 8 -1.57 -15.28 -27.97
CA LEU A 8 -0.57 -14.89 -26.96
C LEU A 8 0.83 -15.45 -27.27
N GLN A 9 0.94 -16.44 -28.17
CA GLN A 9 2.24 -16.99 -28.57
C GLN A 9 2.98 -16.05 -29.55
N ASP A 10 2.24 -15.20 -30.27
CA ASP A 10 2.76 -14.20 -31.21
C ASP A 10 2.85 -12.77 -30.62
N ALA A 11 2.19 -12.52 -29.48
CA ALA A 11 2.11 -11.19 -28.88
C ALA A 11 3.42 -10.74 -28.20
N GLY A 12 4.33 -11.66 -27.86
CA GLY A 12 5.53 -11.34 -27.08
C GLY A 12 5.26 -11.29 -25.57
N VAL A 13 6.19 -10.73 -24.81
CA VAL A 13 6.09 -10.61 -23.34
C VAL A 13 5.56 -9.23 -22.94
N PRO A 14 4.72 -9.13 -21.89
CA PRO A 14 4.38 -7.84 -21.30
C PRO A 14 5.65 -7.06 -20.93
N PHE A 15 5.71 -5.79 -21.30
CA PHE A 15 6.91 -4.98 -21.12
C PHE A 15 7.26 -4.79 -19.64
N ASP A 16 6.27 -4.68 -18.76
CA ASP A 16 6.45 -4.60 -17.31
C ASP A 16 7.09 -5.87 -16.75
N LEU A 17 6.63 -7.04 -17.18
CA LEU A 17 7.21 -8.33 -16.79
C LEU A 17 8.66 -8.46 -17.26
N PHE A 18 8.97 -7.98 -18.48
CA PHE A 18 10.33 -7.95 -19.00
C PHE A 18 11.26 -7.07 -18.14
N ILE A 19 10.83 -5.84 -17.81
CA ILE A 19 11.60 -4.93 -16.96
C ILE A 19 11.79 -5.53 -15.55
N GLN A 20 10.73 -6.11 -14.98
CA GLN A 20 10.82 -6.75 -13.66
C GLN A 20 11.85 -7.88 -13.66
N ALA A 21 11.77 -8.81 -14.62
CA ALA A 21 12.71 -9.92 -14.71
C ALA A 21 14.16 -9.44 -14.90
N LEU A 22 14.36 -8.36 -15.67
CA LEU A 22 15.68 -7.75 -15.87
C LEU A 22 16.21 -7.15 -14.56
N THR A 23 15.39 -6.43 -13.80
CA THR A 23 15.79 -5.87 -12.50
C THR A 23 16.14 -6.95 -11.48
N GLU A 24 15.33 -8.02 -11.39
CA GLU A 24 15.61 -9.15 -10.48
C GLU A 24 16.94 -9.86 -10.82
N GLN A 25 17.25 -10.00 -12.11
CA GLN A 25 18.52 -10.57 -12.57
C GLN A 25 19.71 -9.69 -12.16
N LEU A 26 19.59 -8.36 -12.30
CA LEU A 26 20.62 -7.41 -11.91
C LEU A 26 20.84 -7.41 -10.39
N ASP A 27 19.77 -7.41 -9.60
CA ASP A 27 19.85 -7.49 -8.12
C ASP A 27 20.54 -8.77 -7.66
N LYS A 28 20.20 -9.91 -8.26
CA LYS A 28 20.83 -11.20 -7.95
C LYS A 28 22.33 -11.17 -8.28
N ALA A 29 22.71 -10.54 -9.40
CA ALA A 29 24.10 -10.37 -9.77
C ALA A 29 24.85 -9.51 -8.73
N GLN A 30 24.26 -8.38 -8.32
CA GLN A 30 24.84 -7.49 -7.29
C GLN A 30 24.98 -8.19 -5.93
N ALA A 31 23.95 -8.93 -5.49
CA ALA A 31 23.99 -9.69 -4.24
C ALA A 31 25.10 -10.76 -4.26
N SER A 32 25.26 -11.46 -5.38
CA SER A 32 26.36 -12.43 -5.55
C SER A 32 27.74 -11.78 -5.45
N MET A 33 27.90 -10.59 -6.05
CA MET A 33 29.14 -9.81 -5.96
C MET A 33 29.42 -9.35 -4.52
N ALA A 34 28.41 -8.88 -3.80
CA ALA A 34 28.55 -8.48 -2.39
C ALA A 34 28.98 -9.66 -1.50
N ILE A 35 28.45 -10.86 -1.74
CA ILE A 35 28.87 -12.08 -1.03
C ILE A 35 30.32 -12.44 -1.37
N LYS A 36 30.71 -12.40 -2.64
CA LYS A 36 32.11 -12.64 -3.06
C LYS A 36 33.08 -11.64 -2.43
N ALA A 37 32.67 -10.37 -2.33
CA ALA A 37 33.42 -9.30 -1.69
C ALA A 37 33.63 -9.55 -0.18
N ARG A 38 32.56 -9.93 0.53
CA ARG A 38 32.55 -10.02 2.00
C ARG A 38 33.04 -11.36 2.54
N VAL A 39 32.73 -12.47 1.88
CA VAL A 39 32.93 -13.83 2.40
C VAL A 39 34.13 -14.51 1.73
N GLY A 40 34.44 -14.20 0.47
CA GLY A 40 35.39 -14.99 -0.32
C GLY A 40 36.83 -14.48 -0.38
N LYS A 41 37.11 -13.21 -0.05
CA LYS A 41 38.35 -12.49 -0.49
C LYS A 41 38.67 -12.74 -1.98
N LEU A 42 37.65 -13.06 -2.78
CA LEU A 42 37.80 -13.37 -4.19
C LEU A 42 37.95 -12.04 -4.94
N PRO A 43 38.91 -11.91 -5.86
CA PRO A 43 39.12 -10.66 -6.58
C PRO A 43 37.86 -10.30 -7.37
N LEU A 44 37.28 -9.13 -7.06
CA LEU A 44 36.23 -8.50 -7.85
C LEU A 44 36.89 -7.87 -9.07
N THR A 45 37.01 -8.62 -10.16
CA THR A 45 37.67 -8.13 -11.38
C THR A 45 36.79 -7.19 -12.19
N PHE A 46 35.50 -7.06 -11.86
CA PHE A 46 34.54 -6.21 -12.57
C PHE A 46 33.50 -5.60 -11.63
N ALA A 47 33.10 -4.35 -11.91
CA ALA A 47 31.96 -3.68 -11.29
C ALA A 47 31.01 -3.20 -12.40
N VAL A 48 29.74 -3.58 -12.34
CA VAL A 48 28.72 -3.11 -13.28
C VAL A 48 28.24 -1.75 -12.79
N LYS A 49 28.61 -0.68 -13.51
CA LYS A 49 28.17 0.70 -13.19
C LYS A 49 26.85 1.02 -13.87
N ASP A 50 26.79 0.78 -15.18
CA ASP A 50 25.67 1.08 -16.06
C ASP A 50 25.45 -0.09 -17.03
N VAL A 51 24.20 -0.39 -17.35
CA VAL A 51 23.84 -1.41 -18.35
C VAL A 51 23.03 -0.74 -19.46
N SER A 52 23.59 -0.77 -20.68
CA SER A 52 22.90 -0.32 -21.88
C SER A 52 22.56 -1.53 -22.75
N LEU A 53 21.29 -1.66 -23.10
CA LEU A 53 20.78 -2.76 -23.92
C LEU A 53 20.05 -2.18 -25.14
N ASP A 54 20.46 -2.59 -26.33
CA ASP A 54 19.79 -2.26 -27.59
C ASP A 54 19.11 -3.53 -28.11
N LEU A 55 17.78 -3.55 -28.06
CA LEU A 55 16.95 -4.67 -28.47
C LEU A 55 16.26 -4.35 -29.78
N ARG A 56 16.34 -5.27 -30.73
CA ARG A 56 15.44 -5.27 -31.88
C ARG A 56 14.16 -6.02 -31.51
N ALA A 57 13.05 -5.32 -31.44
CA ALA A 57 11.78 -5.87 -31.02
C ALA A 57 10.59 -5.21 -31.71
N PHE A 58 9.50 -5.95 -31.80
CA PHE A 58 8.18 -5.42 -32.15
C PHE A 58 7.49 -4.98 -30.87
N VAL A 59 6.97 -3.76 -30.87
CA VAL A 59 6.22 -3.19 -29.77
C VAL A 59 4.77 -3.08 -30.21
N GLN A 60 3.87 -3.68 -29.44
CA GLN A 60 2.43 -3.64 -29.70
C GLN A 60 1.69 -3.14 -28.48
N MET A 61 0.58 -2.45 -28.70
CA MET A 61 -0.35 -2.02 -27.65
C MET A 61 -1.61 -2.86 -27.75
N VAL A 62 -1.96 -3.57 -26.69
CA VAL A 62 -3.19 -4.38 -26.59
C VAL A 62 -3.85 -4.05 -25.26
N ASP A 63 -5.11 -3.59 -25.27
CA ASP A 63 -5.88 -3.26 -24.05
C ASP A 63 -5.10 -2.37 -23.06
N ASP A 64 -4.47 -1.30 -23.58
CA ASP A 64 -3.60 -0.37 -22.85
C ASP A 64 -2.31 -0.98 -22.24
N GLU A 65 -1.98 -2.22 -22.59
CA GLU A 65 -0.73 -2.88 -22.23
C GLU A 65 0.28 -2.89 -23.38
N VAL A 66 1.54 -2.58 -23.05
CA VAL A 66 2.67 -2.67 -23.97
C VAL A 66 3.20 -4.10 -23.97
N PHE A 67 3.21 -4.72 -25.14
CA PHE A 67 3.83 -6.00 -25.38
C PHE A 67 5.11 -5.84 -26.20
N LEU A 68 6.12 -6.64 -25.88
CA LEU A 68 7.41 -6.64 -26.53
C LEU A 68 7.74 -8.05 -27.05
N ARG A 69 7.89 -8.17 -28.37
CA ARG A 69 8.35 -9.41 -29.00
C ARG A 69 9.75 -9.21 -29.59
N PRO A 70 10.77 -9.98 -29.17
CA PRO A 70 12.08 -9.96 -29.81
C PRO A 70 11.98 -10.29 -31.31
N ALA A 71 12.76 -9.59 -32.12
CA ALA A 71 12.85 -9.86 -33.55
C ALA A 71 13.55 -11.20 -33.82
N GLY A 72 12.96 -12.02 -34.67
CA GLY A 72 13.53 -13.26 -35.17
C GLY A 72 14.52 -13.04 -36.32
N PRO A 73 15.26 -14.09 -36.73
CA PRO A 73 16.18 -14.01 -37.85
C PRO A 73 15.47 -13.60 -39.15
N GLY A 74 15.95 -12.53 -39.81
CA GLY A 74 15.40 -12.05 -41.07
C GLY A 74 14.27 -11.01 -40.95
N GLU A 75 13.79 -10.72 -39.74
CA GLU A 75 12.78 -9.67 -39.53
C GLU A 75 13.42 -8.27 -39.53
N THR A 76 13.31 -7.56 -40.65
CA THR A 76 13.96 -6.26 -40.87
C THR A 76 13.17 -5.08 -40.32
N GLU A 77 11.86 -5.22 -40.13
CA GLU A 77 10.94 -4.15 -39.72
C GLU A 77 10.86 -3.92 -38.19
N ALA A 78 11.65 -4.65 -37.40
CA ALA A 78 11.66 -4.52 -35.96
C ALA A 78 12.19 -3.15 -35.50
N SER A 79 11.53 -2.58 -34.49
CA SER A 79 11.94 -1.34 -33.82
C SER A 79 13.18 -1.56 -32.96
N SER A 80 14.00 -0.52 -32.79
CA SER A 80 15.10 -0.52 -31.80
C SER A 80 14.59 0.06 -30.50
N VAL A 81 14.69 -0.72 -29.43
CA VAL A 81 14.36 -0.33 -28.06
C VAL A 81 15.67 -0.20 -27.30
N LYS A 82 16.00 1.03 -26.90
CA LYS A 82 17.19 1.34 -26.11
C LYS A 82 16.82 1.49 -24.65
N LEU A 83 17.42 0.66 -23.80
CA LEU A 83 17.24 0.67 -22.35
C LEU A 83 18.57 1.01 -21.70
N SER A 84 18.58 2.06 -20.89
CA SER A 84 19.72 2.43 -20.07
C SER A 84 19.31 2.27 -18.60
N LEU A 85 19.85 1.25 -17.94
CA LEU A 85 19.62 1.01 -16.51
C LEU A 85 20.82 1.52 -15.73
N THR A 86 20.56 2.44 -14.81
CA THR A 86 21.55 2.98 -13.89
C THR A 86 21.32 2.40 -12.50
N THR A 87 22.41 2.17 -11.77
CA THR A 87 22.30 1.70 -10.38
C THR A 87 21.82 2.86 -9.50
N ILE A 88 20.64 2.72 -8.89
CA ILE A 88 20.13 3.70 -7.93
C ILE A 88 20.76 3.41 -6.57
N THR A 89 21.44 4.41 -6.01
CA THR A 89 22.05 4.28 -4.68
C THR A 89 21.03 4.59 -3.59
N LYS A 90 21.23 4.04 -2.39
CA LYS A 90 20.35 4.28 -1.22
C LYS A 90 20.04 5.78 -0.98
N PRO A 91 21.00 6.72 -1.10
CA PRO A 91 20.72 8.16 -1.00
C PRO A 91 19.76 8.68 -2.08
N MET A 92 19.86 8.20 -3.32
CA MET A 92 18.95 8.61 -4.42
C MET A 92 17.53 8.08 -4.22
N ILE A 93 17.41 6.92 -3.58
CA ILE A 93 16.12 6.37 -3.16
C ILE A 93 15.58 7.18 -1.99
N GLU A 94 16.36 7.42 -0.93
CA GLU A 94 15.94 8.20 0.24
C GLU A 94 15.57 9.66 -0.11
N GLU A 95 16.19 10.26 -1.14
CA GLU A 95 15.85 11.60 -1.64
C GLU A 95 14.48 11.65 -2.38
N ASN A 96 13.98 10.50 -2.84
CA ASN A 96 12.69 10.38 -3.56
C ASN A 96 11.68 9.44 -2.86
N ALA A 97 12.08 8.79 -1.78
CA ALA A 97 11.26 7.86 -1.03
C ALA A 97 10.45 8.65 -0.01
N VAL A 98 9.13 8.53 -0.11
CA VAL A 98 8.23 8.95 0.96
C VAL A 98 8.62 8.16 2.21
N ASP A 99 8.87 8.88 3.31
CA ASP A 99 9.43 8.38 4.56
C ASP A 99 8.76 7.08 5.01
N TYR A 100 9.52 5.98 4.99
CA TYR A 100 9.08 4.68 5.48
C TYR A 100 9.06 4.68 7.01
N LYS A 101 7.91 5.00 7.61
CA LYS A 101 7.66 4.68 9.02
C LYS A 101 7.32 3.20 9.15
N ALA A 102 8.14 2.47 9.90
CA ALA A 102 7.85 1.11 10.31
C ALA A 102 6.61 1.11 11.23
N GLU A 103 5.44 0.76 10.70
CA GLU A 103 4.22 0.58 11.48
C GLU A 103 3.96 -0.89 11.82
N ASP A 104 3.28 -1.07 12.95
CA ASP A 104 3.06 -2.31 13.70
C ASP A 104 2.51 -3.45 12.80
N PRO A 105 3.18 -4.63 12.73
CA PRO A 105 2.82 -5.75 11.84
C PRO A 105 1.44 -6.38 12.11
N LYS A 106 0.69 -5.90 13.09
CA LYS A 106 -0.65 -6.39 13.46
C LYS A 106 -1.79 -5.89 12.58
N PHE A 107 -1.56 -4.95 11.66
CA PHE A 107 -2.65 -4.32 10.90
C PHE A 107 -2.35 -4.27 9.41
N SER A 108 -2.67 -5.37 8.72
CA SER A 108 -2.53 -5.47 7.27
C SER A 108 -3.64 -4.71 6.53
N LEU A 109 -3.37 -4.29 5.28
CA LEU A 109 -4.36 -3.71 4.35
C LEU A 109 -5.65 -4.56 4.25
N ARG A 110 -5.52 -5.88 4.47
CA ARG A 110 -6.60 -6.86 4.38
C ARG A 110 -7.56 -6.81 5.56
N GLU A 111 -7.05 -6.73 6.79
CA GLU A 111 -7.89 -6.63 8.01
C GLU A 111 -8.56 -5.26 8.10
N ALA A 112 -7.81 -4.24 7.71
CA ALA A 112 -8.22 -2.86 7.67
C ALA A 112 -9.39 -2.55 6.72
N MET A 113 -9.68 -3.43 5.77
CA MET A 113 -10.64 -3.21 4.68
C MET A 113 -11.84 -4.16 4.77
N GLY A 114 -12.02 -4.83 5.92
CA GLY A 114 -13.22 -5.60 6.23
C GLY A 114 -13.54 -6.72 5.24
N GLY A 115 -12.52 -7.37 4.65
CA GLY A 115 -12.71 -8.45 3.67
C GLY A 115 -13.39 -8.05 2.36
N SER A 116 -13.60 -6.75 2.12
CA SER A 116 -14.29 -6.22 0.92
C SER A 116 -13.40 -6.11 -0.32
N MET A 117 -12.09 -6.32 -0.16
CA MET A 117 -11.10 -6.19 -1.23
C MET A 117 -10.57 -7.57 -1.63
N SER A 118 -10.57 -7.86 -2.94
CA SER A 118 -10.07 -9.14 -3.43
C SER A 118 -8.54 -9.22 -3.38
N GLU A 119 -7.97 -10.43 -3.33
CA GLU A 119 -6.51 -10.59 -3.38
C GLU A 119 -5.89 -9.97 -4.64
N ASP A 120 -6.63 -9.93 -5.76
CA ASP A 120 -6.18 -9.30 -7.00
C ASP A 120 -6.08 -7.78 -6.88
N GLU A 121 -7.03 -7.14 -6.19
CA GLU A 121 -6.98 -5.71 -5.90
C GLU A 121 -5.82 -5.36 -4.96
N GLN A 122 -5.56 -6.23 -3.97
CA GLN A 122 -4.43 -6.06 -3.07
C GLN A 122 -3.09 -6.17 -3.80
N ARG A 123 -2.97 -7.13 -4.74
CA ARG A 123 -1.77 -7.26 -5.58
C ARG A 123 -1.59 -6.05 -6.49
N ARG A 124 -2.66 -5.48 -7.02
CA ARG A 124 -2.62 -4.25 -7.85
C ARG A 124 -2.14 -3.03 -7.06
N LEU A 125 -2.60 -2.84 -5.82
CA LEU A 125 -2.10 -1.79 -4.94
C LEU A 125 -0.65 -2.04 -4.51
N ALA A 126 -0.28 -3.28 -4.21
CA ALA A 126 1.08 -3.63 -3.84
C ALA A 126 2.10 -3.39 -4.98
N ARG A 127 1.68 -3.53 -6.25
CA ARG A 127 2.49 -3.23 -7.43
C ARG A 127 2.86 -1.76 -7.57
N ILE A 128 2.01 -0.85 -7.08
CA ILE A 128 2.28 0.60 -7.08
C ILE A 128 2.91 1.07 -5.76
N GLY A 129 3.39 0.14 -4.93
CA GLY A 129 4.05 0.43 -3.66
C GLY A 129 3.11 0.59 -2.46
N VAL A 130 1.80 0.40 -2.63
CA VAL A 130 0.81 0.56 -1.55
C VAL A 130 0.53 -0.78 -0.88
N ARG A 131 1.03 -0.94 0.34
CA ARG A 131 0.90 -2.14 1.19
C ARG A 131 0.20 -1.88 2.52
N THR A 132 0.02 -0.60 2.89
CA THR A 132 -0.69 -0.18 4.11
C THR A 132 -1.73 0.89 3.80
N ILE A 133 -2.62 1.13 4.77
CA ILE A 133 -3.64 2.19 4.70
C ILE A 133 -2.98 3.58 4.72
N THR A 134 -1.95 3.74 5.55
CA THR A 134 -1.19 4.98 5.68
C THR A 134 -0.61 5.39 4.32
N GLN A 135 0.01 4.45 3.61
CA GLN A 135 0.56 4.66 2.27
C GLN A 135 -0.51 5.03 1.24
N LEU A 136 -1.70 4.42 1.32
CA LEU A 136 -2.80 4.76 0.41
C LEU A 136 -3.30 6.20 0.64
N ASN A 137 -3.37 6.65 1.90
CA ASN A 137 -3.77 8.01 2.25
C ASN A 137 -2.72 9.05 1.87
N GLU A 138 -1.42 8.77 2.08
CA GLU A 138 -0.31 9.64 1.66
C GLU A 138 -0.25 9.78 0.14
N LEU A 139 -0.42 8.67 -0.58
CA LEU A 139 -0.43 8.67 -2.03
C LEU A 139 -1.62 9.47 -2.57
N LYS A 140 -2.78 9.42 -1.92
CA LYS A 140 -3.94 10.27 -2.26
C LYS A 140 -3.62 11.75 -2.08
N ALA A 141 -3.02 12.12 -0.95
CA ALA A 141 -2.66 13.50 -0.66
C ALA A 141 -1.67 14.07 -1.69
N THR A 142 -0.77 13.22 -2.19
CA THR A 142 0.31 13.64 -3.10
C THR A 142 -0.08 13.57 -4.58
N ALA A 143 -0.76 12.50 -5.01
CA ALA A 143 -1.01 12.19 -6.42
C ALA A 143 -2.50 12.31 -6.83
N GLY A 144 -3.44 12.36 -5.87
CA GLY A 144 -4.87 12.37 -6.15
C GLY A 144 -5.44 11.00 -6.53
N THR A 145 -6.76 10.82 -6.31
CA THR A 145 -7.45 9.54 -6.47
C THR A 145 -7.46 9.02 -7.92
N ASP A 146 -7.53 9.91 -8.92
CA ASP A 146 -7.60 9.52 -10.34
C ASP A 146 -6.28 8.93 -10.86
N VAL A 147 -5.14 9.44 -10.38
CA VAL A 147 -3.82 8.93 -10.75
C VAL A 147 -3.62 7.53 -10.14
N ILE A 148 -4.05 7.33 -8.90
CA ILE A 148 -4.01 6.02 -8.25
C ILE A 148 -4.90 5.02 -8.99
N ALA A 149 -6.10 5.42 -9.39
CA ALA A 149 -7.00 4.58 -10.17
C ALA A 149 -6.39 4.14 -11.51
N ARG A 150 -5.70 5.05 -12.21
CA ARG A 150 -4.99 4.75 -13.46
C ARG A 150 -3.80 3.81 -13.26
N LEU A 151 -2.99 4.04 -12.23
CA LEU A 151 -1.79 3.23 -11.95
C LEU A 151 -2.13 1.85 -11.39
N SER A 152 -3.13 1.77 -10.50
CA SER A 152 -3.61 0.50 -9.92
C SER A 152 -4.60 -0.24 -10.83
N ARG A 153 -5.10 0.42 -11.89
CA ARG A 153 -6.20 -0.06 -12.74
C ARG A 153 -7.43 -0.49 -11.93
N MET A 154 -7.72 0.25 -10.87
CA MET A 154 -8.90 0.05 -10.03
C MET A 154 -9.96 1.10 -10.36
N PRO A 155 -11.26 0.74 -10.37
CA PRO A 155 -12.33 1.73 -10.52
C PRO A 155 -12.25 2.79 -9.42
N VAL A 156 -12.42 4.07 -9.78
CA VAL A 156 -12.39 5.19 -8.83
C VAL A 156 -13.36 4.98 -7.67
N ASN A 157 -14.57 4.47 -7.94
CA ASN A 157 -15.57 4.17 -6.92
C ASN A 157 -15.08 3.13 -5.88
N ARG A 158 -14.33 2.11 -6.34
CA ARG A 158 -13.73 1.10 -5.45
C ARG A 158 -12.63 1.70 -4.59
N LEU A 159 -11.81 2.58 -5.19
CA LEU A 159 -10.75 3.27 -4.46
C LEU A 159 -11.33 4.26 -3.44
N GLN A 160 -12.40 4.97 -3.78
CA GLN A 160 -13.13 5.84 -2.85
C GLN A 160 -13.71 5.05 -1.69
N GLN A 161 -14.35 3.92 -1.96
CA GLN A 161 -14.88 3.04 -0.91
C GLN A 161 -13.77 2.48 -0.01
N ALA A 162 -12.65 2.07 -0.61
CA ALA A 162 -11.44 1.67 0.12
C ALA A 162 -10.93 2.79 1.04
N LEU A 163 -10.88 4.02 0.53
CA LEU A 163 -10.46 5.20 1.28
C LEU A 163 -11.44 5.57 2.41
N MET A 164 -12.74 5.45 2.19
CA MET A 164 -13.74 5.70 3.23
C MET A 164 -13.60 4.69 4.38
N ASN A 165 -13.39 3.41 4.06
CA ASN A 165 -13.13 2.37 5.06
C ASN A 165 -11.76 2.57 5.76
N ALA A 166 -10.76 3.04 5.03
CA ALA A 166 -9.45 3.38 5.59
C ALA A 166 -9.53 4.55 6.58
N ALA A 167 -10.43 5.51 6.35
CA ALA A 167 -10.65 6.65 7.22
C ALA A 167 -11.45 6.32 8.49
N ALA A 168 -12.05 5.12 8.58
CA ALA A 168 -12.85 4.73 9.74
C ALA A 168 -11.99 4.57 11.01
N PRO A 169 -12.49 5.03 12.18
CA PRO A 169 -11.76 4.93 13.44
C PRO A 169 -11.59 3.49 13.89
N ARG A 170 -10.51 3.21 14.61
CA ARG A 170 -10.08 1.85 14.96
C ARG A 170 -9.59 1.78 16.37
N VAL A 171 -9.92 0.73 17.09
CA VAL A 171 -9.39 0.50 18.44
C VAL A 171 -8.07 -0.23 18.33
N THR A 172 -6.97 0.47 18.61
CA THR A 172 -5.61 -0.08 18.52
C THR A 172 -5.23 -0.85 19.77
N ARG A 173 -5.70 -0.41 20.94
CA ARG A 173 -5.33 -1.02 22.24
C ARG A 173 -6.39 -0.74 23.30
N VAL A 174 -6.61 -1.71 24.18
CA VAL A 174 -7.44 -1.54 25.39
C VAL A 174 -6.59 -1.86 26.61
N GLU A 175 -6.32 -0.86 27.44
CA GLU A 175 -5.57 -1.00 28.68
C GLU A 175 -6.52 -1.19 29.86
N HIS A 176 -6.31 -2.28 30.59
CA HIS A 176 -7.01 -2.56 31.84
C HIS A 176 -6.08 -2.26 33.00
N ASN A 177 -6.05 -1.02 33.49
CA ASN A 177 -5.40 -0.69 34.74
C ASN A 177 -6.37 -1.04 35.88
N GLY A 178 -6.22 -2.26 36.43
CA GLY A 178 -7.12 -2.87 37.42
C GLY A 178 -7.87 -1.86 38.31
N GLY A 179 -9.15 -1.62 37.99
CA GLY A 179 -10.01 -0.58 38.55
C GLY A 179 -10.91 0.08 37.48
N GLU A 180 -11.64 1.15 37.83
CA GLU A 180 -12.53 1.93 36.92
C GLU A 180 -11.77 2.76 35.84
N ASN A 181 -10.44 2.67 35.80
CA ASN A 181 -9.58 3.46 34.91
C ASN A 181 -9.09 2.68 33.68
N SER A 182 -10.02 2.07 32.95
CA SER A 182 -9.69 1.47 31.66
C SER A 182 -9.46 2.56 30.61
N ARG A 183 -8.46 2.37 29.75
CA ARG A 183 -8.17 3.29 28.63
C ARG A 183 -8.34 2.57 27.31
N VAL A 184 -9.00 3.21 26.36
CA VAL A 184 -9.13 2.70 24.99
C VAL A 184 -8.41 3.65 24.05
N HIS A 185 -7.40 3.15 23.36
CA HIS A 185 -6.67 3.88 22.34
C HIS A 185 -7.34 3.65 21.00
N LEU A 186 -7.69 4.74 20.32
CA LEU A 186 -8.22 4.73 18.98
C LEU A 186 -7.30 5.46 18.02
N GLN A 187 -7.13 4.89 16.83
CA GLN A 187 -6.64 5.60 15.67
C GLN A 187 -7.84 6.11 14.87
N ALA A 188 -7.91 7.40 14.67
CA ALA A 188 -8.97 8.10 13.94
C ALA A 188 -8.34 9.05 12.93
N PRO A 189 -8.09 8.61 11.68
CA PRO A 189 -7.42 9.41 10.65
C PRO A 189 -8.10 10.76 10.34
N ASN A 190 -9.42 10.86 10.56
CA ASN A 190 -10.20 12.08 10.36
C ASN A 190 -10.26 13.00 11.59
N LEU A 191 -9.48 12.74 12.64
CA LEU A 191 -9.44 13.58 13.83
C LEU A 191 -8.90 14.97 13.47
N ARG A 192 -9.70 16.01 13.73
CA ARG A 192 -9.28 17.40 13.54
C ARG A 192 -8.70 17.96 14.85
N MET A 193 -7.51 18.55 14.77
CA MET A 193 -6.81 19.10 15.94
C MET A 193 -7.59 20.19 16.71
N ASN A 194 -8.52 20.89 16.05
CA ASN A 194 -9.30 21.98 16.66
C ASN A 194 -10.67 21.54 17.21
N ARG A 195 -11.05 20.25 17.13
CA ARG A 195 -12.35 19.79 17.61
C ARG A 195 -12.26 18.40 18.22
N LEU A 196 -12.57 18.32 19.52
CA LEU A 196 -12.69 17.04 20.20
C LEU A 196 -13.94 16.30 19.69
N PRO A 197 -13.81 15.03 19.30
CA PRO A 197 -14.94 14.21 18.90
C PRO A 197 -15.83 13.92 20.10
N ARG A 198 -17.12 13.71 19.84
CA ARG A 198 -18.08 13.24 20.85
C ARG A 198 -18.21 11.74 20.72
N ILE A 199 -18.01 11.02 21.81
CA ILE A 199 -18.14 9.57 21.83
C ILE A 199 -19.28 9.18 22.77
N PHE A 200 -20.18 8.31 22.29
CA PHE A 200 -21.25 7.72 23.08
C PHE A 200 -21.16 6.20 23.01
N ALA A 201 -21.21 5.54 24.17
CA ALA A 201 -21.26 4.08 24.25
C ALA A 201 -22.27 3.68 25.32
N ALA A 202 -23.07 2.64 25.04
CA ALA A 202 -24.17 2.21 25.89
C ALA A 202 -25.13 3.36 26.30
N GLY A 203 -25.37 4.30 25.39
CA GLY A 203 -26.24 5.46 25.61
C GLY A 203 -25.65 6.55 26.51
N GLN A 204 -24.38 6.47 26.90
CA GLN A 204 -23.70 7.44 27.76
C GLN A 204 -22.45 8.01 27.09
N SER A 205 -22.11 9.26 27.42
CA SER A 205 -20.88 9.88 26.91
C SER A 205 -19.64 9.15 27.43
N VAL A 206 -18.69 8.90 26.55
CA VAL A 206 -17.36 8.38 26.90
C VAL A 206 -16.38 9.56 26.92
N PRO A 207 -15.70 9.84 28.05
CA PRO A 207 -14.70 10.88 28.12
C PRO A 207 -13.52 10.66 27.15
N VAL A 208 -13.15 11.73 26.44
CA VAL A 208 -11.88 11.82 25.70
C VAL A 208 -10.83 12.41 26.63
N VAL A 209 -9.79 11.64 26.92
CA VAL A 209 -8.68 12.07 27.79
C VAL A 209 -7.60 12.76 26.98
N GLU A 210 -7.30 12.22 25.79
CA GLU A 210 -6.26 12.74 24.90
C GLU A 210 -6.74 12.66 23.45
N ALA A 211 -6.38 13.65 22.64
CA ALA A 211 -6.66 13.67 21.21
C ALA A 211 -5.51 14.39 20.50
N GLN A 212 -4.70 13.65 19.76
CA GLN A 212 -3.50 14.16 19.08
C GLN A 212 -3.29 13.41 17.77
N ASP A 213 -3.03 14.15 16.69
CA ASP A 213 -2.55 13.64 15.39
C ASP A 213 -3.12 12.27 14.96
N GLY A 214 -4.44 12.22 14.76
CA GLY A 214 -5.09 10.98 14.33
C GLY A 214 -5.22 9.90 15.41
N GLN A 215 -4.93 10.20 16.68
CA GLN A 215 -5.09 9.30 17.82
C GLN A 215 -5.97 9.92 18.90
N ILE A 216 -6.78 9.08 19.55
CA ILE A 216 -7.69 9.46 20.63
C ILE A 216 -7.54 8.45 21.76
N VAL A 217 -7.48 8.91 23.00
CA VAL A 217 -7.54 8.06 24.18
C VAL A 217 -8.86 8.32 24.89
N LEU A 218 -9.64 7.27 25.06
CA LEU A 218 -10.91 7.28 25.77
C LEU A 218 -10.75 6.68 27.16
N GLN A 219 -11.59 7.12 28.09
CA GLN A 219 -11.74 6.54 29.42
C GLN A 219 -13.17 6.01 29.60
N PRO A 220 -13.51 4.85 29.01
CA PRO A 220 -14.82 4.25 29.18
C PRO A 220 -15.00 3.67 30.58
N LEU A 221 -16.24 3.67 31.05
CA LEU A 221 -16.67 2.92 32.21
C LEU A 221 -16.57 1.41 31.93
N ALA A 222 -16.44 0.60 32.98
CA ALA A 222 -16.36 -0.86 32.86
C ALA A 222 -17.53 -1.46 32.05
N MET A 223 -18.74 -0.91 32.18
CA MET A 223 -19.93 -1.35 31.45
C MET A 223 -19.93 -0.98 29.95
N GLN A 224 -19.09 -0.03 29.53
CA GLN A 224 -18.98 0.43 28.15
C GLN A 224 -17.93 -0.35 27.36
N LEU A 225 -17.02 -1.06 28.06
CA LEU A 225 -16.02 -1.90 27.41
C LEU A 225 -16.71 -3.02 26.62
N GLY A 226 -16.30 -3.15 25.36
CA GLY A 226 -16.86 -4.13 24.46
C GLY A 226 -18.25 -3.85 23.92
N CYS A 227 -18.86 -2.71 24.26
CA CYS A 227 -20.03 -2.17 23.58
C CYS A 227 -19.64 -1.47 22.27
N GLU A 228 -20.63 -1.26 21.41
CA GLU A 228 -20.52 -0.36 20.27
C GLU A 228 -20.53 1.09 20.76
N ALA A 229 -19.60 1.89 20.24
CA ALA A 229 -19.48 3.30 20.47
C ALA A 229 -19.73 4.07 19.18
N GLU A 230 -20.51 5.13 19.27
CA GLU A 230 -20.72 6.12 18.23
C GLU A 230 -19.72 7.26 18.41
N VAL A 231 -18.94 7.51 17.37
CA VAL A 231 -17.88 8.53 17.32
C VAL A 231 -18.29 9.59 16.32
N ASP A 232 -18.65 10.76 16.82
CA ASP A 232 -19.00 11.94 16.03
C ASP A 232 -17.82 12.92 15.99
N PHE A 233 -17.23 13.07 14.80
CA PHE A 233 -16.13 14.01 14.54
C PHE A 233 -16.62 15.45 14.30
N GLY A 234 -17.94 15.65 14.23
CA GLY A 234 -18.58 16.95 14.09
C GLY A 234 -18.89 17.36 12.65
N ASP A 235 -18.75 16.43 11.71
CA ASP A 235 -18.92 16.63 10.27
C ASP A 235 -20.26 16.10 9.74
N GLY A 236 -21.15 15.64 10.64
CA GLY A 236 -22.45 15.05 10.30
C GLY A 236 -22.40 13.55 9.99
N GLU A 237 -21.21 12.97 9.85
CA GLU A 237 -21.01 11.52 9.75
C GLU A 237 -20.61 10.95 11.12
N VAL A 238 -21.23 9.83 11.50
CA VAL A 238 -20.96 9.14 12.76
C VAL A 238 -20.33 7.79 12.44
N ALA A 239 -19.19 7.51 13.05
CA ALA A 239 -18.56 6.20 12.95
C ALA A 239 -18.98 5.32 14.13
N ARG A 240 -19.30 4.05 13.86
CA ARG A 240 -19.60 3.04 14.88
C ARG A 240 -18.42 2.10 15.04
N VAL A 241 -17.92 1.96 16.26
CA VAL A 241 -16.76 1.11 16.57
C VAL A 241 -16.98 0.36 17.88
N HIS A 242 -16.68 -0.94 17.91
CA HIS A 242 -16.71 -1.70 19.14
C HIS A 242 -15.49 -1.37 20.00
N LEU A 243 -15.68 -1.03 21.28
CA LEU A 243 -14.60 -0.73 22.23
C LEU A 243 -13.88 -2.02 22.69
N ARG A 244 -13.34 -2.79 21.74
CA ARG A 244 -12.52 -3.98 21.93
C ARG A 244 -11.26 -3.85 21.08
N GLU A 245 -10.17 -4.42 21.56
CA GLU A 245 -8.89 -4.40 20.85
C GLU A 245 -9.01 -4.97 19.43
N GLY A 246 -8.43 -4.27 18.45
CA GLY A 246 -8.39 -4.69 17.04
C GLY A 246 -9.66 -4.44 16.24
N GLN A 247 -10.68 -3.80 16.81
CA GLN A 247 -11.94 -3.54 16.10
C GLN A 247 -11.85 -2.35 15.16
N LEU A 248 -12.34 -2.57 13.94
CA LEU A 248 -12.48 -1.57 12.89
C LEU A 248 -13.87 -0.93 12.97
N GLY A 249 -13.93 0.39 12.96
CA GLY A 249 -15.18 1.13 12.88
C GLY A 249 -15.78 1.11 11.49
N THR A 250 -17.07 1.43 11.41
CA THR A 250 -17.81 1.60 10.15
C THR A 250 -18.46 2.97 10.14
N TRP A 251 -18.44 3.65 9.00
CA TRP A 251 -19.15 4.90 8.84
C TRP A 251 -20.64 4.63 8.67
N SER A 252 -21.45 5.31 9.46
CA SER A 252 -22.90 5.38 9.27
C SER A 252 -23.28 6.81 8.93
N THR A 253 -24.12 6.95 7.91
CA THR A 253 -24.92 8.16 7.74
C THR A 253 -26.05 8.12 8.78
N PRO A 254 -26.34 9.24 9.46
CA PRO A 254 -27.46 9.32 10.39
C PRO A 254 -28.81 9.12 9.69
#